data_AF-A0A946M7C2-F1
#
_entry.id   AF-A0A946M7C2-F1
#
_cell.length_a   1.000
_cell.length_b   1.000
_cell.length_c   1.000
_cell.angle_alpha   90.00
_cell.angle_beta   90.00
_cell.angle_gamma   90.00
#
_symmetry.space_group_name_H-M   'P 1'
#
loop_
_entity.id
_entity.type
_entity.pdbx_description
1 polymer ?
#
loop_
_entity_poly.entity_id
_entity_poly.type
_entity_poly.pdbx_seq_one_letter_code
_entity_poly.pdbx_strand_id
1 'polypeptide(L)'
;MESLYEKLGGEAAVNAAVELFYNKVLNDPHIQHFFEHTDMKRQRAMQKAFLTFAFGGVPSYGGRSLRDAHAPLVERGLNESHFDAVVEHL
;
A
#
# COMPACT_ATOMS: atom_id res chain seq x y z
N MET A 1 4.82 11.29 23.33
CA MET A 1 4.77 9.87 22.93
C MET A 1 5.08 9.86 21.44
N GLU A 2 6.07 9.07 21.04
CA GLU A 2 6.52 9.00 19.64
C GLU A 2 5.56 8.14 18.81
N SER A 3 5.23 8.61 17.61
CA SER A 3 4.38 7.91 16.63
C SER A 3 5.04 6.62 16.14
N LEU A 4 4.27 5.70 15.56
CA LEU A 4 4.84 4.51 14.93
C LEU A 4 5.73 4.91 13.73
N TYR A 5 5.34 5.95 12.99
CA TYR A 5 6.10 6.50 11.89
C TYR A 5 7.52 6.90 12.30
N GLU A 6 7.65 7.65 13.41
CA GLU A 6 8.95 8.06 13.95
C GLU A 6 9.76 6.84 14.44
N LYS A 7 9.14 5.92 15.17
CA LYS A 7 9.78 4.68 15.65
C LYS A 7 10.33 3.80 14.52
N LEU A 8 9.68 3.80 13.36
CA LEU A 8 10.10 3.03 12.18
C LEU A 8 11.23 3.72 11.40
N GLY A 9 11.57 4.97 11.71
CA GLY A 9 12.61 5.74 10.99
C GLY A 9 12.06 6.74 9.96
N GLY A 10 10.78 7.10 10.07
CA GLY A 10 10.15 8.17 9.31
C GLY A 10 10.16 7.96 7.79
N GLU A 11 10.34 9.05 7.05
CA GLU A 11 10.14 9.09 5.59
C GLU A 11 11.04 8.11 4.86
N ALA A 12 12.32 8.07 5.24
CA ALA A 12 13.32 7.21 4.59
C ALA A 12 12.94 5.73 4.72
N ALA A 13 12.49 5.31 5.91
CA ALA A 13 12.08 3.94 6.15
C ALA A 13 10.78 3.58 5.42
N VAL A 14 9.76 4.45 5.44
CA VAL A 14 8.52 4.25 4.68
C VAL A 14 8.81 4.17 3.18
N ASN A 15 9.69 5.03 2.67
CA ASN A 15 10.08 5.01 1.28
C ASN A 15 10.73 3.68 0.90
N ALA A 16 11.72 3.21 1.67
CA ALA A 16 12.38 1.94 1.43
C ALA A 16 11.41 0.75 1.53
N ALA A 17 10.55 0.73 2.55
CA ALA A 17 9.55 -0.32 2.74
C ALA A 17 8.59 -0.42 1.56
N VAL A 18 8.08 0.72 1.05
CA VAL A 18 7.15 0.73 -0.10
C VAL A 18 7.82 0.26 -1.38
N GLU A 19 9.10 0.61 -1.62
CA GLU A 19 9.81 0.10 -2.79
C GLU A 19 9.98 -1.42 -2.73
N LEU A 20 10.40 -1.96 -1.57
CA LEU A 20 10.55 -3.41 -1.38
C LEU A 20 9.20 -4.14 -1.48
N PHE A 21 8.15 -3.58 -0.87
CA PHE A 21 6.80 -4.12 -0.90
C PHE A 21 6.28 -4.27 -2.33
N TYR A 22 6.36 -3.21 -3.16
CA TYR A 22 5.88 -3.32 -4.54
C TYR A 22 6.77 -4.20 -5.42
N ASN A 23 8.07 -4.32 -5.11
CA ASN A 23 8.90 -5.31 -5.80
C ASN A 23 8.41 -6.74 -5.51
N LYS A 24 7.99 -7.07 -4.28
CA LYS A 24 7.43 -8.38 -3.97
C LYS A 24 6.04 -8.57 -4.62
N VAL A 25 5.14 -7.62 -4.44
CA VAL A 25 3.75 -7.67 -4.97
C VAL A 25 3.72 -7.84 -6.49
N LEU A 26 4.57 -7.13 -7.23
CA LEU A 26 4.63 -7.22 -8.68
C LEU A 26 5.28 -8.51 -9.19
N ASN A 27 5.89 -9.30 -8.32
CA ASN A 27 6.42 -10.62 -8.64
C ASN A 27 5.56 -11.76 -8.08
N ASP A 28 4.44 -11.46 -7.42
CA ASP A 28 3.53 -12.46 -6.90
C ASP A 28 2.42 -12.79 -7.92
N PRO A 29 2.38 -14.02 -8.46
CA PRO A 29 1.37 -14.43 -9.43
C PRO A 29 -0.07 -14.39 -8.92
N HIS A 30 -0.28 -14.45 -7.59
CA HIS A 30 -1.61 -14.39 -7.00
C HIS A 30 -2.22 -13.00 -7.06
N ILE A 31 -1.43 -11.92 -7.12
CA ILE A 31 -1.94 -10.54 -7.00
C ILE A 31 -1.41 -9.56 -8.05
N GLN A 32 -0.34 -9.88 -8.79
CA GLN A 32 0.25 -8.96 -9.77
C GLN A 32 -0.76 -8.48 -10.83
N HIS A 33 -1.72 -9.33 -11.20
CA HIS A 33 -2.72 -9.05 -12.23
C HIS A 33 -3.70 -7.91 -11.86
N PHE A 34 -3.84 -7.57 -10.58
CA PHE A 34 -4.60 -6.40 -10.16
C PHE A 34 -3.90 -5.08 -10.55
N PHE A 35 -2.60 -5.12 -10.81
CA PHE A 35 -1.75 -3.94 -11.05
C PHE A 35 -1.36 -3.72 -12.53
N GLU A 36 -1.76 -4.59 -13.46
CA GLU A 36 -1.35 -4.54 -14.89
C GLU A 36 -1.61 -3.20 -15.59
N HIS A 37 -2.64 -2.47 -15.18
CA HIS A 37 -3.02 -1.17 -15.76
C HIS A 37 -2.83 0.00 -14.79
N THR A 38 -2.07 -0.23 -13.72
CA THR A 38 -1.83 0.76 -12.68
C THR A 38 -0.57 1.55 -12.98
N ASP A 39 -0.64 2.88 -12.92
CA ASP A 39 0.56 3.72 -12.87
C ASP A 39 1.30 3.45 -11.55
N MET A 40 2.33 2.60 -11.63
CA MET A 40 3.06 2.15 -10.45
C MET A 40 3.91 3.26 -9.81
N LYS A 41 4.22 4.35 -10.51
CA LYS A 41 4.87 5.51 -9.90
C LYS A 41 3.88 6.24 -8.98
N ARG A 42 2.68 6.49 -9.50
CA ARG A 42 1.59 7.09 -8.72
C ARG A 42 1.15 6.20 -7.56
N GLN A 43 1.05 4.89 -7.78
CA GLN A 43 0.65 3.93 -6.75
C GLN A 43 1.64 3.89 -5.57
N ARG A 44 2.95 3.85 -5.83
CA ARG A 44 3.98 3.94 -4.77
C ARG A 44 3.87 5.23 -3.97
N ALA A 45 3.68 6.38 -4.64
CA ALA A 45 3.51 7.66 -3.96
C ALA A 45 2.26 7.67 -3.07
N MET A 46 1.15 7.11 -3.56
CA MET A 46 -0.09 6.98 -2.78
C MET A 46 0.09 6.06 -1.56
N GLN A 47 0.79 4.93 -1.70
CA GLN A 47 1.04 4.00 -0.60
C GLN A 47 1.95 4.62 0.47
N LYS A 48 2.99 5.35 0.07
CA LYS A 48 3.86 6.11 1.00
C LYS A 48 3.04 7.10 1.81
N ALA A 49 2.23 7.92 1.15
CA ALA A 49 1.35 8.87 1.82
C ALA A 49 0.34 8.18 2.75
N PHE A 50 -0.22 7.04 2.33
CA PHE A 50 -1.15 6.27 3.15
C PHE A 50 -0.46 5.69 4.40
N LEU A 51 0.73 5.08 4.27
CA LEU A 51 1.47 4.52 5.41
C LEU A 51 1.98 5.61 6.36
N THR A 52 2.43 6.76 5.84
CA THR A 52 2.75 7.92 6.69
C THR A 52 1.55 8.34 7.55
N PHE A 53 0.35 8.38 6.98
CA PHE A 53 -0.88 8.63 7.74
C PHE A 53 -1.19 7.49 8.72
N ALA A 54 -1.20 6.24 8.25
CA ALA A 54 -1.58 5.08 9.06
C ALA A 54 -0.63 4.87 10.26
N PHE A 55 0.64 5.23 10.13
CA PHE A 55 1.64 5.16 11.21
C PHE A 55 1.70 6.42 12.08
N GLY A 56 0.83 7.40 11.84
CA GLY A 56 0.68 8.60 12.67
C GLY A 56 1.66 9.74 12.35
N GLY A 57 2.32 9.73 11.20
CA GLY A 57 3.21 10.80 10.75
C GLY A 57 2.47 12.05 10.24
N VAL A 58 1.21 11.92 9.83
CA VAL A 58 0.33 13.05 9.47
C VAL A 58 -1.09 12.80 9.99
N PRO A 59 -1.89 13.86 10.28
CA PRO A 59 -3.21 13.70 10.91
C PRO A 59 -4.31 13.18 9.97
N SER A 60 -4.10 13.22 8.64
CA SER A 60 -5.12 12.82 7.66
C SER A 60 -4.51 12.35 6.34
N TYR A 61 -5.19 11.42 5.67
CA TYR A 61 -4.91 11.00 4.29
C TYR A 61 -5.87 11.68 3.30
N GLY A 62 -5.33 12.38 2.30
CA GLY A 62 -6.11 13.13 1.30
C GLY A 62 -6.50 12.33 0.05
N GLY A 63 -6.20 11.02 -0.01
CA GLY A 63 -6.56 10.17 -1.13
C GLY A 63 -7.99 9.65 -1.06
N ARG A 64 -8.34 8.76 -2.01
CA ARG A 64 -9.62 8.05 -2.01
C ARG A 64 -9.75 7.20 -0.74
N SER A 65 -11.00 6.98 -0.30
CA SER A 65 -11.25 5.98 0.74
C SER A 65 -10.79 4.59 0.26
N LEU A 66 -10.37 3.72 1.18
CA LEU A 66 -10.00 2.34 0.82
C LEU A 66 -11.17 1.60 0.17
N ARG A 67 -12.42 1.86 0.59
CA ARG A 67 -13.61 1.27 -0.01
C ARG A 67 -13.73 1.64 -1.48
N ASP A 68 -13.67 2.93 -1.81
CA ASP A 68 -13.86 3.40 -3.18
C ASP A 68 -12.66 3.07 -4.07
N ALA A 69 -11.45 3.04 -3.49
CA ALA A 69 -10.24 2.71 -4.23
C ALA A 69 -10.21 1.25 -4.70
N HIS A 70 -10.77 0.32 -3.92
CA HIS A 70 -10.71 -1.12 -4.18
C HIS A 70 -12.04 -1.72 -4.67
N ALA A 71 -13.16 -1.00 -4.61
CA ALA A 71 -14.46 -1.50 -5.10
C ALA A 71 -14.41 -2.10 -6.52
N PRO A 72 -13.77 -1.47 -7.52
CA PRO A 72 -13.66 -2.06 -8.86
C PRO A 72 -12.82 -3.34 -8.91
N LEU A 73 -11.92 -3.55 -7.93
CA LEU A 73 -11.12 -4.79 -7.85
C LEU A 73 -11.93 -5.91 -7.23
N VAL A 74 -12.81 -5.61 -6.27
CA VAL A 74 -13.77 -6.58 -5.70
C VAL A 74 -14.72 -7.09 -6.77
N GLU A 75 -15.21 -6.21 -7.65
CA GLU A 75 -16.00 -6.61 -8.83
C GLU A 75 -15.24 -7.54 -9.79
N ARG A 76 -13.90 -7.48 -9.78
CA ARG A 76 -13.01 -8.34 -10.56
C ARG A 76 -12.53 -9.60 -9.81
N GLY A 77 -13.03 -9.85 -8.60
CA GLY A 77 -12.70 -11.05 -7.82
C GLY A 77 -11.65 -10.86 -6.72
N LEU A 78 -11.28 -9.62 -6.38
CA LEU A 78 -10.49 -9.36 -5.16
C LEU A 78 -11.25 -9.90 -3.94
N ASN A 79 -10.55 -10.64 -3.08
CA ASN A 79 -11.12 -11.36 -1.94
C ASN A 79 -10.07 -11.48 -0.81
N GLU A 80 -10.41 -12.20 0.25
CA GLU A 80 -9.58 -12.36 1.44
C GLU A 80 -8.21 -12.98 1.14
N SER A 81 -8.12 -14.03 0.31
CA SER A 81 -6.82 -14.64 0.01
C SER A 81 -5.87 -13.69 -0.72
N HIS A 82 -6.40 -12.78 -1.54
CA HIS A 82 -5.60 -11.74 -2.18
C HIS A 82 -5.15 -10.67 -1.17
N PHE A 83 -5.98 -10.36 -0.18
CA PHE A 83 -5.62 -9.45 0.89
C PHE A 83 -4.51 -10.05 1.76
N ASP A 84 -4.62 -11.32 2.14
CA ASP A 84 -3.61 -12.03 2.92
C ASP A 84 -2.25 -12.06 2.19
N ALA A 85 -2.25 -12.33 0.88
CA ALA A 85 -1.03 -12.29 0.07
C ALA A 85 -0.38 -10.89 0.10
N VAL A 86 -1.17 -9.81 0.06
CA VAL A 86 -0.65 -8.44 0.21
C VAL A 86 -0.04 -8.23 1.61
N VAL A 87 -0.67 -8.73 2.67
CA VAL A 87 -0.17 -8.62 4.04
C VAL A 87 1.15 -9.37 4.22
N GLU A 88 1.30 -10.56 3.64
CA GLU A 88 2.53 -11.36 3.72
C GLU A 88 3.76 -10.67 3.11
N HIS A 89 3.57 -9.74 2.18
CA HIS A 89 4.67 -9.00 1.55
C HIS A 89 5.16 -7.78 2.34
N LEU A 90 4.38 -7.32 3.32
CA LEU A 90 4.64 -6.12 4.11
C LEU A 90 5.35 -6.44 5.43
#